data_AF-A0A2W2EWG3-F1
#
_entry.id   AF-A0A2W2EWG3-F1
#
_cell.length_a   1.000
_cell.length_b   1.000
_cell.length_c   1.000
_cell.angle_alpha   90.00
_cell.angle_beta   90.00
_cell.angle_gamma   90.00
#
_symmetry.space_group_name_H-M   'P 1'
#
loop_
_entity.id
_entity.type
_entity.pdbx_description
1 polymer ?
#
loop_
_entity_poly.entity_id
_entity_poly.type
_entity_poly.pdbx_seq_one_letter_code
_entity_poly.pdbx_strand_id
1 'polypeptide(L)' 'MTVATAGQNLENYWKRGTGAIKIRWGTPGDFTRCVRELDKHVGNERARRICAQWHYETNGFWPGDRRNR' A
#
# COMPACT_ATOMS: atom_id res chain seq x y z
N MET A 1 14.11 18.57 15.05
CA MET A 1 14.89 17.65 14.21
C MET A 1 14.07 16.38 14.06
N THR A 2 13.47 16.16 12.90
CA THR A 2 12.52 15.07 12.63
C THR A 2 13.26 13.74 12.50
N VAL A 3 13.01 12.84 13.45
CA VAL A 3 13.48 11.45 13.39
C VAL A 3 12.78 10.76 12.22
N ALA A 4 13.46 10.63 11.08
CA ALA A 4 13.04 9.74 10.01
C ALA A 4 13.22 8.31 10.50
N THR A 5 12.20 7.80 11.19
CA THR A 5 12.13 6.40 11.60
C THR A 5 12.05 5.56 10.33
N ALA A 6 12.81 4.46 10.27
CA ALA A 6 12.97 3.64 9.07
C ALA A 6 11.64 3.20 8.40
N GLY A 7 10.53 3.18 9.13
CA GLY A 7 9.18 2.90 8.61
C GLY A 7 8.60 3.99 7.68
N GLN A 8 8.92 5.27 7.89
CA GLN A 8 8.43 6.36 7.05
C GLN A 8 8.97 6.30 5.62
N ASN A 9 10.19 5.78 5.45
CA ASN A 9 10.80 5.58 4.14
C ASN A 9 10.10 4.47 3.36
N LEU A 10 9.72 3.38 4.04
CA LEU A 10 9.00 2.27 3.42
C LEU A 10 7.59 2.70 2.99
N GLU A 11 6.89 3.44 3.87
CA GLU A 11 5.57 3.95 3.57
C GLU A 11 5.57 4.91 2.37
N ASN A 12 6.47 5.89 2.34
CA ASN A 12 6.59 6.80 1.20
C ASN A 12 7.00 6.05 -0.09
N TYR A 13 7.86 5.04 0.01
CA TYR A 13 8.26 4.21 -1.13
C TYR A 13 7.06 3.47 -1.76
N TRP A 14 6.16 2.92 -0.93
CA TRP A 14 4.98 2.18 -1.41
C TRP A 14 3.79 3.08 -1.76
N LYS A 15 3.62 4.23 -1.10
CA LYS A 15 2.54 5.19 -1.41
C LYS A 15 2.86 6.07 -2.63
N ARG A 16 4.09 6.57 -2.74
CA ARG A 16 4.48 7.60 -3.74
C ARG A 16 5.75 7.28 -4.54
N GLY A 17 6.58 6.35 -4.07
CA GLY A 17 7.83 5.98 -4.73
C GLY A 17 7.67 4.88 -5.78
N THR A 18 8.79 4.21 -6.10
CA THR A 18 8.83 3.12 -7.09
C THR A 18 7.91 1.95 -6.71
N GLY A 19 7.68 1.72 -5.41
CA GLY A 19 6.73 0.72 -4.93
C GLY A 19 5.29 1.04 -5.34
N ALA A 20 4.90 2.31 -5.33
CA ALA A 20 3.58 2.76 -5.79
C ALA A 20 3.34 2.46 -7.26
N ILE A 21 4.37 2.62 -8.10
CA ILE A 21 4.32 2.30 -9.53
C ILE A 21 4.16 0.79 -9.74
N LYS A 22 4.83 -0.03 -8.93
CA LYS A 22 4.66 -1.50 -8.97
C LYS A 22 3.26 -1.94 -8.57
N ILE A 23 2.69 -1.29 -7.54
CA ILE A 23 1.33 -1.57 -7.08
C ILE A 23 0.30 -1.07 -8.09
N ARG A 24 0.55 0.07 -8.77
CA ARG A 24 -0.41 0.77 -9.65
C ARG A 24 -1.71 1.09 -8.91
N TRP A 25 -1.60 1.95 -7.89
CA TRP A 25 -2.74 2.42 -7.12
C TRP A 25 -3.86 2.93 -8.02
N GLY A 26 -5.10 2.53 -7.72
CA GLY A 26 -6.30 2.92 -8.46
C GLY A 26 -6.60 2.03 -9.67
N THR A 27 -5.86 0.93 -9.83
CA THR A 27 -6.17 -0.11 -10.82
C THR A 27 -6.74 -1.36 -10.16
N PRO A 28 -7.60 -2.12 -10.86
CA PRO A 28 -8.16 -3.36 -10.32
C PRO A 28 -7.06 -4.32 -9.84
N GLY A 29 -7.16 -4.75 -8.58
CA GLY A 29 -6.20 -5.69 -7.97
C GLY A 29 -4.91 -5.05 -7.45
N ASP A 30 -4.84 -3.72 -7.34
CA ASP A 30 -3.75 -3.01 -6.67
C ASP A 30 -3.56 -3.46 -5.21
N PHE A 31 -4.65 -3.63 -4.46
CA PHE A 31 -4.60 -4.17 -3.10
C PHE A 31 -3.94 -5.55 -3.04
N THR A 32 -4.34 -6.48 -3.91
CA THR A 32 -3.77 -7.83 -3.96
C THR A 32 -2.28 -7.81 -4.31
N ARG A 33 -1.85 -6.91 -5.22
CA ARG A 33 -0.43 -6.70 -5.52
C ARG A 33 0.32 -6.19 -4.29
N CYS A 34 -0.21 -5.19 -3.60
CA CYS A 34 0.39 -4.67 -2.38
C CYS A 34 0.58 -5.78 -1.34
N VAL A 35 -0.50 -6.53 -1.05
CA VAL A 35 -0.45 -7.61 -0.06
C VAL A 35 0.59 -8.66 -0.45
N ARG A 36 0.64 -9.10 -1.70
CA ARG A 36 1.61 -10.11 -2.15
C ARG A 36 3.07 -9.69 -1.96
N GLU A 37 3.37 -8.41 -2.20
CA GLU A 37 4.73 -7.90 -2.03
C GLU A 37 5.08 -7.69 -0.55
N LEU A 38 4.12 -7.17 0.24
CA LEU A 38 4.35 -6.86 1.66
C LEU A 38 4.29 -8.10 2.56
N ASP A 39 3.52 -9.12 2.18
CA ASP A 39 3.39 -10.40 2.89
C ASP A 39 4.75 -11.05 3.17
N LYS A 40 5.68 -10.96 2.22
CA LYS A 40 7.06 -11.46 2.34
C LYS A 40 7.87 -10.80 3.45
N HIS A 41 7.47 -9.61 3.90
CA HIS A 41 8.22 -8.80 4.85
C HIS A 41 7.55 -8.68 6.21
N VAL A 42 6.22 -8.53 6.25
CA VAL A 42 5.48 -8.25 7.49
C VAL A 42 4.46 -9.34 7.84
N GLY A 43 4.25 -10.32 6.95
CA GLY A 43 3.23 -11.36 7.09
C GLY A 43 1.83 -10.92 6.66
N ASN A 44 0.98 -11.90 6.34
CA ASN A 44 -0.28 -11.70 5.62
C ASN A 44 -1.26 -10.76 6.32
N GLU A 45 -1.50 -10.97 7.61
CA GLU A 45 -2.48 -10.18 8.38
C GLU A 45 -2.06 -8.71 8.49
N ARG A 46 -0.79 -8.46 8.78
CA ARG A 46 -0.24 -7.09 8.84
C ARG A 46 -0.22 -6.45 7.46
N ALA A 47 0.18 -7.21 6.43
CA ALA A 47 0.20 -6.73 5.05
C ALA A 47 -1.18 -6.25 4.59
N ARG A 48 -2.25 -7.03 4.85
CA ARG A 48 -3.62 -6.63 4.53
C ARG A 48 -4.02 -5.32 5.21
N ARG A 49 -3.73 -5.19 6.50
CA ARG A 49 -4.10 -3.99 7.28
C ARG A 49 -3.37 -2.74 6.79
N ILE A 50 -2.06 -2.85 6.53
CA ILE A 50 -1.23 -1.76 6.02
C ILE A 50 -1.63 -1.37 4.59
N CYS A 51 -1.78 -2.36 3.69
CA CYS A 51 -2.16 -2.10 2.31
C CYS A 51 -3.57 -1.50 2.19
N ALA A 52 -4.51 -1.86 3.08
CA ALA A 52 -5.84 -1.25 3.08
C ALA A 52 -5.78 0.24 3.45
N GLN A 53 -4.99 0.58 4.47
CA GLN A 53 -4.74 1.96 4.88
C GLN A 53 -4.12 2.76 3.72
N TRP A 54 -3.03 2.24 3.13
CA TRP A 54 -2.32 2.91 2.04
C TRP A 54 -3.16 3.07 0.78
N HIS A 55 -4.00 2.09 0.46
CA HIS A 55 -4.96 2.19 -0.64
C HIS A 55 -5.93 3.35 -0.41
N TYR A 56 -6.51 3.47 0.78
CA TYR A 56 -7.40 4.57 1.12
C TYR A 56 -6.70 5.93 1.08
N GLU A 57 -5.49 6.02 1.63
CA GLU A 57 -4.73 7.28 1.63
C GLU A 57 -4.28 7.72 0.24
N THR A 58 -4.04 6.78 -0.68
CA THR A 58 -3.57 7.08 -2.04
C THR A 58 -4.71 7.31 -3.02
N ASN A 59 -5.78 6.50 -2.93
CA ASN A 59 -6.90 6.52 -3.87
C ASN A 59 -8.13 7.28 -3.35
N GLY A 60 -8.24 7.50 -2.04
CA GLY A 60 -9.41 8.13 -1.40
C GLY A 60 -10.62 7.19 -1.21
N PHE A 61 -10.47 5.90 -1.47
CA PHE A 61 -11.51 4.88 -1.25
C PHE A 61 -10.90 3.56 -0.77
N TRP A 62 -11.70 2.68 -0.16
CA TRP A 62 -11.23 1.40 0.38
C TRP A 62 -11.02 0.34 -0.71
N PRO A 63 -10.13 -0.65 -0.50
CA PRO A 63 -9.95 -1.74 -1.44
C PRO A 63 -11.24 -2.59 -1.50
N GLY A 64 -11.64 -2.97 -2.73
CA GLY A 64 -12.91 -3.68 -2.97
C GLY A 64 -14.14 -2.78 -3.11
N ASP A 65 -13.99 -1.46 -3.03
CA ASP A 65 -15.05 -0.52 -3.40
C ASP A 65 -15.40 -0.63 -4.89
N ARG A 66 -16.65 -0.34 -5.27
CA ARG A 66 -17.09 -0.37 -6.68
C ARG A 66 -16.29 0.57 -7.59
N ARG A 67 -15.62 1.58 -7.02
CA ARG A 67 -14.68 2.47 -7.73
C ARG A 67 -13.38 1.76 -8.15
N ASN A 68 -13.05 0.61 -7.56
CA ASN A 68 -11.92 -0.24 -7.92
C ASN A 68 -12.36 -1.38 -8.86
N ARG A 69 -12.95 -1.04 -10.01
CA ARG A 69 -13.50 -2.00 -10.99
C ARG A 69 -12.70 -2.06 -12.27
#